data_AF-A0A6L5FVW6-F1
#
_entry.id   AF-A0A6L5FVW6-F1
#
_cell.length_a   1.000
_cell.length_b   1.000
_cell.length_c   1.000
_cell.angle_alpha   90.00
_cell.angle_beta   90.00
_cell.angle_gamma   90.00
#
_symmetry.space_group_name_H-M   'P 1'
#
loop_
_entity.id
_entity.type
_entity.pdbx_description
1 polymer ?
#
loop_
_entity_poly.entity_id
_entity_poly.type
_entity_poly.pdbx_seq_one_letter_code
_entity_poly.pdbx_strand_id
1 'polypeptide(L)' 'MRAEPRPDLGDLMIVMLAGTLAGVRDRLRSDGFEAASDLVAILVDISDDYLTGSWEPPGPGEGGP' A
#
# COMPACT_ATOMS: atom_id res chain seq x y z
N MET A 1 29.52 -4.23 13.49
CA MET A 1 28.22 -4.19 14.19
C MET A 1 27.22 -3.62 13.20
N ARG A 2 26.35 -4.43 12.61
CA ARG A 2 25.27 -3.91 11.76
C ARG A 2 24.32 -3.16 12.69
N ALA A 3 24.06 -1.88 12.43
CA ALA A 3 23.05 -1.14 13.16
C ALA A 3 21.72 -1.86 12.92
N GLU A 4 21.06 -2.31 13.99
CA GLU A 4 19.70 -2.83 13.83
C GLU A 4 18.81 -1.68 13.35
N PRO A 5 18.01 -1.89 12.29
CA PRO A 5 17.11 -0.85 11.82
C PRO A 5 16.17 -0.53 12.98
N ARG A 6 16.24 0.71 13.47
CA ARG A 6 15.27 1.19 14.45
C ARG A 6 13.90 1.18 13.78
N PRO A 7 12.83 0.80 14.49
CA PRO A 7 11.49 0.91 13.96
C PRO A 7 11.26 2.34 13.49
N ASP A 8 10.98 2.53 12.20
CA ASP A 8 10.62 3.84 11.67
C ASP A 8 9.15 4.11 11.99
N LEU A 9 8.87 5.32 12.48
CA LEU A 9 7.49 5.78 12.67
C LEU A 9 6.77 5.84 11.31
N GLY A 10 7.49 6.15 10.23
CA GLY A 10 6.98 6.09 8.86
C GLY A 10 6.40 4.71 8.53
N ASP A 11 7.21 3.66 8.68
CA ASP A 11 6.78 2.27 8.43
C ASP A 11 5.57 1.89 9.29
N LEU A 12 5.57 2.25 10.57
CA LEU A 12 4.42 1.99 11.45
C LEU A 12 3.14 2.68 10.95
N MET A 13 3.25 3.94 10.51
CA MET A 13 2.11 4.67 9.96
C MET A 13 1.58 4.00 8.68
N ILE A 14 2.47 3.48 7.82
CA ILE A 14 2.08 2.78 6.60
C ILE A 14 1.42 1.43 6.91
N VAL A 15 1.91 0.67 7.89
CA VAL A 15 1.25 -0.57 8.34
C VAL A 15 -0.17 -0.31 8.83
N MET A 16 -0.36 0.75 9.63
CA MET A 16 -1.67 1.15 10.15
C MET A 16 -2.62 1.59 9.02
N LEU A 17 -2.09 2.31 8.04
CA LEU A 17 -2.83 2.72 6.85
C LEU A 17 -3.24 1.51 6.00
N ALA A 18 -2.30 0.60 5.69
CA ALA A 18 -2.54 -0.62 4.93
C ALA A 18 -3.65 -1.48 5.57
N GLY A 19 -3.58 -1.67 6.90
CA GLY A 19 -4.62 -2.39 7.64
C GLY A 19 -5.99 -1.70 7.58
N THR A 20 -6.02 -0.37 7.64
CA THR A 20 -7.26 0.41 7.50
C THR A 20 -7.86 0.26 6.10
N LEU A 21 -7.03 0.38 5.06
CA LEU A 21 -7.44 0.22 3.66
C LEU A 21 -7.94 -1.19 3.37
N ALA A 22 -7.28 -2.23 3.90
CA ALA A 22 -7.75 -3.60 3.79
C ALA A 22 -9.16 -3.78 4.38
N GLY A 23 -9.41 -3.20 5.56
CA GLY A 23 -10.75 -3.21 6.17
C GLY A 23 -11.80 -2.48 5.32
N VAL A 24 -11.44 -1.34 4.71
CA VAL A 24 -12.33 -0.60 3.80
C VAL A 24 -12.62 -1.42 2.54
N ARG A 25 -11.60 -2.02 1.91
CA ARG A 25 -11.75 -2.91 0.75
C ARG A 25 -12.74 -4.04 1.03
N ASP A 26 -12.56 -4.70 2.16
CA ASP A 26 -13.38 -5.86 2.56
C ASP A 26 -14.83 -5.42 2.82
N ARG A 27 -15.03 -4.24 3.45
CA ARG A 27 -16.37 -3.67 3.64
C ARG A 27 -17.04 -3.31 2.31
N LEU A 28 -16.32 -2.67 1.39
CA LEU A 28 -16.81 -2.31 0.06
C LEU A 28 -17.24 -3.54 -0.73
N ARG A 29 -16.42 -4.61 -0.72
CA ARG A 29 -16.77 -5.88 -1.36
C ARG A 29 -18.00 -6.51 -0.72
N SER A 30 -18.07 -6.53 0.62
CA SER A 30 -19.25 -7.03 1.34
C SER A 30 -20.53 -6.25 1.03
N ASP A 31 -20.43 -4.97 0.67
CA ASP A 31 -21.56 -4.12 0.28
C ASP A 31 -21.86 -4.17 -1.23
N GLY A 32 -21.09 -4.92 -2.02
CA GLY A 32 -21.26 -5.04 -3.48
C GLY A 32 -20.62 -3.92 -4.31
N PHE A 33 -19.78 -3.08 -3.71
CA PHE A 33 -19.04 -2.02 -4.40
C PHE A 33 -17.71 -2.55 -4.97
N GLU A 34 -17.77 -3.50 -5.91
CA GLU A 34 -16.57 -4.20 -6.43
C GLU A 34 -15.52 -3.26 -7.02
N ALA A 35 -15.92 -2.34 -7.90
CA ALA A 35 -14.97 -1.40 -8.53
C ALA A 35 -14.25 -0.50 -7.51
N ALA A 36 -14.93 -0.08 -6.45
CA ALA A 36 -14.32 0.71 -5.39
C ALA A 36 -13.39 -0.17 -4.52
N SER A 37 -13.78 -1.43 -4.26
CA SER A 37 -12.95 -2.40 -3.56
C SER A 37 -11.64 -2.65 -4.32
N ASP A 38 -11.70 -2.84 -5.64
CA ASP A 38 -10.51 -3.07 -6.48
C ASP A 38 -9.55 -1.87 -6.47
N LEU A 39 -10.08 -0.64 -6.50
CA LEU A 39 -9.24 0.56 -6.35
C LEU A 39 -8.54 0.64 -4.99
N VAL A 40 -9.23 0.25 -3.92
CA VAL A 40 -8.61 0.21 -2.58
C VAL A 40 -7.58 -0.91 -2.48
N ALA A 41 -7.78 -2.04 -3.16
CA ALA A 41 -6.78 -3.11 -3.23
C ALA A 41 -5.45 -2.61 -3.80
N ILE A 42 -5.48 -1.80 -4.87
CA ILE A 42 -4.27 -1.18 -5.43
C ILE A 42 -3.54 -0.32 -4.39
N LEU A 43 -4.26 0.41 -3.54
CA LEU A 43 -3.64 1.21 -2.48
C LEU A 43 -3.01 0.35 -1.38
N VAL A 44 -3.58 -0.81 -1.08
CA VAL A 44 -2.96 -1.79 -0.17
C VAL A 44 -1.67 -2.31 -0.78
N ASP A 45 -1.69 -2.71 -2.06
CA ASP A 45 -0.52 -3.24 -2.76
C ASP A 45 0.62 -2.20 -2.80
N ILE A 46 0.32 -0.94 -3.10
CA ILE A 46 1.31 0.16 -3.05
C ILE A 46 1.90 0.33 -1.64
N SER A 47 1.07 0.16 -0.59
CA SER A 47 1.53 0.28 0.79
C SER A 47 2.46 -0.87 1.18
N ASP A 48 2.17 -2.08 0.71
CA ASP A 48 3.01 -3.26 0.90
C ASP A 48 4.33 -3.15 0.12
N ASP A 49 4.28 -2.63 -1.10
CA ASP A 49 5.47 -2.36 -1.92
C ASP A 49 6.40 -1.34 -1.26
N TYR A 50 5.83 -0.31 -0.61
CA TYR A 50 6.59 0.64 0.18
C TYR A 50 7.30 -0.04 1.36
N LEU A 51 6.57 -0.84 2.15
CA LEU A 51 7.09 -1.49 3.35
C LEU A 51 8.17 -2.54 3.06
N THR A 52 8.07 -3.20 1.91
CA THR A 52 9.04 -4.22 1.48
C THR A 52 10.18 -3.66 0.63
N GLY A 53 10.06 -2.41 0.19
CA GLY A 53 11.00 -1.78 -0.74
C GLY A 53 10.97 -2.40 -2.14
N SER A 54 9.91 -3.14 -2.50
CA SER A 54 9.69 -3.63 -3.87
C SER A 54 9.10 -2.56 -4.78
N TRP A 55 8.71 -1.39 -4.24
CA TRP A 55 8.27 -0.28 -5.06
C TRP A 55 9.39 0.19 -6.00
N GLU A 56 9.17 0.00 -7.29
CA GLU A 56 10.00 0.54 -8.35
C GLU A 56 9.24 1.73 -8.98
N PRO A 57 9.76 2.97 -8.87
CA PRO A 57 9.15 4.08 -9.58
C PRO A 57 9.12 3.78 -11.08
N PRO A 58 8.06 4.15 -11.81
CA PRO A 58 8.10 4.08 -13.27
C PRO A 58 9.32 4.87 -13.75
N GLY A 59 10.09 4.27 -14.67
CA GLY A 59 11.28 4.89 -15.23
C GLY A 59 10.94 6.25 -15.87
N PRO A 60 11.88 7.21 -15.90
CA PRO A 60 11.64 8.51 -16.52
C PRO A 60 11.32 8.31 -18.00
N GLY A 61 10.03 8.41 -18.37
CA GLY A 61 9.55 8.26 -19.74
C GLY A 61 8.44 7.23 -19.96
N GLU A 62 8.07 6.42 -18.95
CA GLU A 62 6.98 5.44 -19.07
C GLU A 62 5.61 5.97 -18.66
N GLY A 63 5.57 7.20 -18.11
CA GLY A 63 4.34 7.95 -17.95
C GLY A 63 3.98 8.68 -19.25
N GLY A 64 3.26 8.02 -20.16
CA GLY A 64 2.60 8.72 -21.25
C GLY A 64 1.55 7.87 -21.96
N PRO A 65 0.54 8.48 -22.62
CA PRO A 65 0.26 9.93 -22.74
C PRO A 65 -0.60 10.53 -21.60
#